data_AF-A0A2D3UNS1-F1
#
_entry.id   AF-A0A2D3UNS1-F1
#
_cell.length_a   1.000
_cell.length_b   1.000
_cell.length_c   1.000
_cell.angle_alpha   90.00
_cell.angle_beta   90.00
_cell.angle_gamma   90.00
#
_symmetry.space_group_name_H-M   'P 1'
#
loop_
_entity.id
_entity.type
_entity.pdbx_description
1 polymer ?
#
loop_
_entity_poly.entity_id
_entity_poly.type
_entity_poly.pdbx_seq_one_letter_code
_entity_poly.pdbx_strand_id
1 'polypeptide(L)'
;MRYRASQFSPPFDPYSYSRGRWLDRDEQRQKARRLDFNFEALLNVAVKCSNGAREVVACEKREGGFNRVFIIKLDNGAKVVAKVPMQFAGPAALTTMSEVATLRYVKDKTYVPVPRVLAWSSKSGSGSVGIEYVIMDVWRRSERYLGQNDRASAS
;
A
#
# COMPACT_ATOMS: atom_id res chain seq x y z
N MET A 1 -19.46 26.85 12.38
CA MET A 1 -19.38 25.42 12.77
C MET A 1 -18.18 24.78 12.09
N ARG A 2 -17.20 24.29 12.86
CA ARG A 2 -16.08 23.51 12.30
C ARG A 2 -16.52 22.05 12.27
N TYR A 3 -16.71 21.47 11.08
CA TYR A 3 -16.93 20.03 10.93
C TYR A 3 -15.66 19.32 11.42
N ARG A 4 -15.76 18.57 12.51
CA ARG A 4 -14.68 17.72 12.99
C ARG A 4 -14.72 16.48 12.11
N ALA A 5 -13.75 16.32 11.20
CA ALA A 5 -13.61 15.09 10.44
C ALA A 5 -13.50 13.93 11.43
N SER A 6 -14.34 12.92 11.27
CA SER A 6 -14.25 11.64 11.98
C SER A 6 -12.87 11.05 11.72
N GLN A 7 -12.03 10.98 12.74
CA GLN A 7 -10.72 10.34 12.63
C GLN A 7 -10.91 8.83 12.51
N PHE A 8 -10.41 8.23 11.43
CA PHE A 8 -10.49 6.79 11.24
C PHE A 8 -9.62 6.07 12.28
N SER A 9 -10.24 5.17 13.05
CA SER A 9 -9.53 4.32 14.02
C SER A 9 -9.41 2.89 13.48
N PRO A 10 -8.20 2.40 13.13
CA PRO A 10 -8.02 1.04 12.66
C PRO A 10 -8.15 0.02 13.82
N PRO A 11 -8.65 -1.20 13.57
CA PRO A 11 -8.68 -2.28 14.56
C PRO A 11 -7.31 -2.95 14.77
N PHE A 12 -6.21 -2.29 14.38
CA PHE A 12 -4.85 -2.82 14.45
C PHE A 12 -3.85 -1.70 14.74
N ASP A 13 -2.68 -2.08 15.28
CA ASP A 13 -1.54 -1.18 15.38
C ASP A 13 -0.86 -1.00 14.00
N PRO A 14 -0.83 0.20 13.40
CA PRO A 14 -0.19 0.44 12.10
C PRO A 14 1.35 0.45 12.18
N TYR A 15 1.94 0.53 13.38
CA TYR A 15 3.38 0.76 13.59
C TYR A 15 4.17 -0.53 13.85
N SER A 16 3.59 -1.50 14.53
CA SER A 16 4.29 -2.74 14.91
C SER A 16 4.01 -3.91 13.99
N TYR A 17 5.00 -4.79 13.86
CA TYR A 17 4.86 -6.06 13.14
C TYR A 17 4.06 -7.06 13.98
N SER A 18 3.08 -7.73 13.36
CA SER A 18 2.10 -8.57 14.04
C SER A 18 1.94 -9.97 13.46
N ARG A 19 2.54 -10.27 12.31
CA ARG A 19 2.32 -11.54 11.58
C ARG A 19 3.17 -12.73 12.03
N GLY A 20 4.17 -12.53 12.87
CA GLY A 20 5.07 -13.61 13.25
C GLY A 20 6.00 -13.26 14.40
N ARG A 21 6.65 -14.32 14.90
CA ARG A 21 7.67 -14.27 15.95
C ARG A 21 8.92 -14.98 15.44
N TRP A 22 10.06 -14.66 16.02
CA TRP A 22 11.31 -15.35 15.69
C TRP A 22 11.73 -16.28 16.82
N LEU A 23 12.34 -17.41 16.45
CA LEU A 23 12.91 -18.35 17.41
C LEU A 23 14.13 -17.75 18.14
N ASP A 24 14.85 -16.84 17.48
CA ASP A 24 16.01 -16.14 18.04
C ASP A 24 15.89 -14.62 17.88
N ARG A 25 16.28 -13.88 18.93
CA ARG A 25 16.28 -12.40 19.00
C ARG A 25 14.95 -11.75 18.61
N ASP A 26 13.84 -12.34 19.05
CA ASP A 26 12.49 -11.91 18.71
C ASP A 26 12.22 -10.43 19.00
N GLU A 27 12.58 -9.98 20.20
CA GLU A 27 12.37 -8.59 20.62
C GLU A 27 13.16 -7.60 19.74
N GLN A 28 14.44 -7.90 19.45
CA GLN A 28 15.26 -7.05 18.59
C GLN A 28 14.69 -7.02 17.16
N ARG A 29 14.21 -8.16 16.65
CA ARG A 29 13.63 -8.26 15.31
C ARG A 29 12.27 -7.56 15.19
N GLN A 30 11.48 -7.53 16.25
CA GLN A 30 10.26 -6.73 16.33
C GLN A 30 10.58 -5.24 16.38
N LYS A 31 11.50 -4.81 17.25
CA LYS A 31 11.94 -3.42 17.35
C LYS A 31 12.47 -2.89 16.01
N ALA A 32 13.30 -3.66 15.32
CA ALA A 32 13.83 -3.31 13.99
C ALA A 32 12.77 -3.25 12.88
N ARG A 33 11.57 -3.81 13.11
CA ARG A 33 10.43 -3.83 12.18
C ARG A 33 9.35 -2.81 12.51
N ARG A 34 9.52 -2.08 13.62
CA ARG A 34 8.63 -0.99 13.97
C ARG A 34 8.88 0.18 13.01
N LEU A 35 7.81 0.78 12.51
CA LEU A 35 7.87 1.92 11.61
C LEU A 35 7.22 3.11 12.29
N ASP A 36 7.98 4.19 12.42
CA ASP A 36 7.49 5.46 12.92
C ASP A 36 7.11 6.37 11.77
N PHE A 37 5.81 6.69 11.66
CA PHE A 37 5.27 7.53 10.62
C PHE A 37 3.89 8.06 11.01
N ASN A 38 3.40 9.07 10.29
CA ASN A 38 2.06 9.59 10.51
C ASN A 38 1.05 8.80 9.66
N PHE A 39 0.38 7.83 10.31
CA PHE A 39 -0.62 6.98 9.66
C PHE A 39 -1.83 7.78 9.16
N GLU A 40 -2.30 8.76 9.92
CA GLU A 40 -3.42 9.62 9.52
C GLU A 40 -3.06 10.44 8.28
N ALA A 41 -1.85 10.99 8.21
CA ALA A 41 -1.37 11.69 7.02
C ALA A 41 -1.33 10.75 5.80
N LEU A 42 -0.92 9.49 5.98
CA LEU A 42 -0.94 8.50 4.89
C LEU A 42 -2.37 8.25 4.38
N LEU A 43 -3.34 8.08 5.29
CA LEU A 43 -4.76 7.95 4.93
C LEU A 43 -5.29 9.18 4.20
N ASN A 44 -4.90 10.37 4.64
CA ASN A 44 -5.29 11.63 3.97
C ASN A 44 -4.73 11.73 2.55
N VAL A 45 -3.50 11.26 2.30
CA VAL A 45 -2.99 11.18 0.92
C VAL A 45 -3.81 10.17 0.12
N ALA A 46 -4.16 9.02 0.70
CA ALA A 46 -4.98 7.99 0.04
C ALA A 46 -6.37 8.50 -0.36
N VAL A 47 -7.05 9.25 0.51
CA VAL A 47 -8.35 9.91 0.21
C VAL A 47 -8.19 10.88 -0.96
N LYS A 48 -7.17 11.74 -0.94
CA LYS A 48 -6.90 12.72 -2.00
C LYS A 48 -6.59 12.09 -3.36
N CYS A 49 -6.13 10.85 -3.39
CA CYS A 49 -5.88 10.13 -4.65
C CYS A 49 -7.16 9.68 -5.35
N SER A 50 -8.32 9.68 -4.69
CA SER A 50 -9.59 9.23 -5.26
C SER A 50 -10.58 10.38 -5.40
N ASN A 51 -10.98 10.68 -6.63
CA ASN A 51 -11.92 11.76 -6.88
C ASN A 51 -13.28 11.45 -6.21
N GLY A 52 -13.80 12.42 -5.45
CA GLY A 52 -15.07 12.28 -4.74
C GLY A 52 -15.01 11.49 -3.42
N ALA A 53 -13.85 10.94 -3.03
CA ALA A 53 -13.69 10.36 -1.70
C ALA A 53 -13.50 11.46 -0.64
N ARG A 54 -14.05 11.24 0.56
CA ARG A 54 -13.93 12.16 1.69
C ARG A 54 -13.34 11.50 2.92
N GLU A 55 -13.55 10.20 3.09
CA GLU A 55 -13.10 9.48 4.28
C GLU A 55 -12.71 8.03 4.00
N VAL A 56 -11.98 7.45 4.95
CA VAL A 56 -11.65 6.03 4.98
C VAL A 56 -12.72 5.30 5.75
N VAL A 57 -13.34 4.30 5.13
CA VAL A 57 -14.40 3.48 5.76
C VAL A 57 -13.88 2.14 6.27
N ALA A 58 -12.78 1.65 5.70
CA ALA A 58 -12.10 0.46 6.19
C ALA A 58 -10.63 0.47 5.80
N CYS A 59 -9.80 -0.17 6.61
CA CYS A 59 -8.41 -0.39 6.32
C CYS A 59 -8.03 -1.80 6.78
N GLU A 60 -7.24 -2.51 5.99
CA GLU A 60 -6.65 -3.79 6.35
C GLU A 60 -5.13 -3.67 6.31
N LYS A 61 -4.45 -4.12 7.38
CA LYS A 61 -2.99 -4.22 7.41
C LYS A 61 -2.56 -5.61 6.93
N ARG A 62 -1.70 -5.65 5.91
CA ARG A 62 -0.96 -6.83 5.47
C ARG A 62 0.53 -6.60 5.63
N GLU A 63 1.21 -7.61 6.14
CA GLU A 63 2.64 -7.53 6.41
C GLU A 63 3.35 -8.65 5.65
N GLY A 64 4.41 -8.27 4.92
CA GLY A 64 5.33 -9.20 4.27
C GLY A 64 6.75 -9.01 4.82
N GLY A 65 7.74 -9.60 4.14
CA GLY A 65 9.15 -9.45 4.54
C GLY A 65 9.77 -8.08 4.24
N PHE A 66 9.23 -7.35 3.26
CA PHE A 66 9.86 -6.15 2.71
C PHE A 66 9.02 -4.87 2.84
N ASN A 67 7.70 -5.01 2.97
CA ASN A 67 6.76 -3.89 3.02
C ASN A 67 5.67 -4.15 4.05
N ARG A 68 5.23 -3.07 4.73
CA ARG A 68 3.90 -3.01 5.34
C ARG A 68 2.93 -2.46 4.31
N VAL A 69 1.80 -3.13 4.14
CA VAL A 69 0.82 -2.83 3.10
C VAL A 69 -0.52 -2.55 3.77
N PHE A 70 -1.15 -1.45 3.41
CA PHE A 70 -2.48 -1.07 3.86
C PHE A 70 -3.43 -1.10 2.68
N ILE A 71 -4.48 -1.92 2.77
CA ILE A 71 -5.56 -1.93 1.79
C ILE A 71 -6.65 -1.03 2.34
N ILE A 72 -6.82 0.13 1.72
CA ILE A 72 -7.68 1.22 2.19
C ILE A 72 -8.93 1.25 1.32
N LYS A 73 -10.11 1.17 1.96
CA LYS A 73 -11.41 1.35 1.33
C LYS A 73 -11.94 2.74 1.67
N LEU A 74 -12.38 3.45 0.65
CA LEU A 74 -12.91 4.81 0.76
C LEU A 74 -14.45 4.80 0.72
N ASP A 75 -15.05 5.89 1.19
CA ASP A 75 -16.50 6.12 1.22
C ASP A 75 -17.16 6.08 -0.15
N ASN A 76 -16.46 6.53 -1.19
CA ASN A 76 -16.91 6.43 -2.59
C ASN A 76 -16.83 5.00 -3.19
N GLY A 77 -16.49 3.99 -2.37
CA GLY A 77 -16.36 2.60 -2.78
C GLY A 77 -15.03 2.23 -3.44
N ALA A 78 -14.15 3.21 -3.72
CA ALA A 78 -12.82 2.93 -4.25
C ALA A 78 -11.95 2.17 -3.23
N LYS A 79 -11.00 1.40 -3.75
CA LYS A 79 -9.97 0.74 -2.95
C LYS A 79 -8.60 1.10 -3.48
N VAL A 80 -7.70 1.48 -2.58
CA VAL A 80 -6.30 1.81 -2.88
C VAL A 80 -5.37 1.02 -1.98
N VAL A 81 -4.14 0.80 -2.44
CA VAL A 81 -3.10 0.12 -1.68
C VAL A 81 -2.02 1.13 -1.33
N ALA A 82 -1.70 1.27 -0.05
CA ALA A 82 -0.54 2.02 0.41
C ALA A 82 0.54 1.05 0.88
N LYS A 83 1.73 1.12 0.29
CA LYS A 83 2.92 0.36 0.69
C LYS A 83 3.90 1.26 1.39
N VAL A 84 4.41 0.81 2.52
CA VAL A 84 5.49 1.45 3.28
C VAL A 84 6.65 0.45 3.36
N PRO A 85 7.83 0.79 2.82
CA PRO A 85 8.99 -0.09 2.86
C PRO A 85 9.47 -0.27 4.29
N MET A 86 9.94 -1.48 4.60
CA MET A 86 10.58 -1.74 5.89
C MET A 86 12.04 -1.26 5.86
N GLN A 87 12.49 -0.56 6.90
CA GLN A 87 13.81 0.08 6.93
C GLN A 87 15.00 -0.91 6.81
N PHE A 88 14.83 -2.17 7.20
CA PHE A 88 15.88 -3.19 7.08
C PHE A 88 15.95 -3.85 5.68
N ALA A 89 15.02 -3.54 4.78
CA ALA A 89 14.95 -4.13 3.43
C ALA A 89 15.91 -3.46 2.42
N GLY A 90 16.86 -2.66 2.89
CA GLY A 90 17.77 -1.85 2.08
C GLY A 90 17.35 -0.37 2.05
N PRO A 91 17.99 0.45 1.20
CA PRO A 91 17.69 1.88 1.13
C PRO A 91 16.23 2.14 0.70
N ALA A 92 15.39 2.58 1.64
CA ALA A 92 13.96 2.79 1.43
C ALA A 92 13.66 3.76 0.26
N ALA A 93 14.45 4.82 0.13
CA ALA A 93 14.32 5.79 -0.95
C ALA A 93 14.55 5.15 -2.33
N LEU A 94 15.66 4.40 -2.50
CA LEU A 94 16.00 3.77 -3.78
C LEU A 94 15.02 2.67 -4.14
N THR A 95 14.64 1.82 -3.18
CA THR A 95 13.63 0.76 -3.41
C THR A 95 12.29 1.33 -3.85
N THR A 96 11.84 2.42 -3.20
CA THR A 96 10.61 3.13 -3.57
C THR A 96 10.72 3.74 -4.97
N MET A 97 11.82 4.43 -5.28
CA MET A 97 12.05 5.03 -6.60
C MET A 97 12.10 3.97 -7.71
N SER A 98 12.83 2.87 -7.48
CA SER A 98 12.92 1.76 -8.43
C SER A 98 11.57 1.10 -8.67
N GLU A 99 10.78 0.84 -7.62
CA GLU A 99 9.44 0.27 -7.78
C GLU A 99 8.54 1.18 -8.63
N VAL A 100 8.53 2.47 -8.35
CA VAL A 100 7.72 3.45 -9.11
C VAL A 100 8.19 3.54 -10.56
N ALA A 101 9.51 3.57 -10.78
CA ALA A 101 10.08 3.62 -12.13
C ALA A 101 9.71 2.38 -12.94
N THR A 102 9.83 1.19 -12.35
CA THR A 102 9.45 -0.08 -12.99
C THR A 102 7.95 -0.13 -13.30
N LEU A 103 7.07 0.23 -12.35
CA LEU A 103 5.62 0.23 -12.57
C LEU A 103 5.22 1.18 -13.70
N ARG A 104 5.81 2.37 -13.77
CA ARG A 104 5.58 3.33 -14.86
C ARG A 104 6.09 2.79 -16.19
N TYR A 105 7.32 2.27 -16.22
CA TYR A 105 7.90 1.70 -17.43
C TYR A 105 7.06 0.55 -17.99
N VAL A 106 6.67 -0.42 -17.16
CA VAL A 106 5.87 -1.57 -17.59
C VAL A 106 4.51 -1.12 -18.13
N LYS A 107 3.87 -0.16 -17.45
CA LYS A 107 2.60 0.41 -17.90
C LYS A 107 2.71 1.11 -19.26
N ASP A 108 3.80 1.84 -19.48
CA ASP A 108 3.98 2.67 -20.68
C ASP A 108 4.56 1.89 -21.87
N LYS A 109 5.27 0.79 -21.61
CA LYS A 109 6.03 0.05 -22.64
C LYS A 109 5.50 -1.35 -22.93
N THR A 110 4.52 -1.84 -22.18
CA THR A 110 4.00 -3.20 -22.35
C THR A 110 2.49 -3.25 -22.21
N TYR A 111 1.90 -4.39 -22.57
CA TYR A 111 0.47 -4.68 -22.34
C TYR A 111 0.22 -5.38 -21.00
N VAL A 112 1.25 -5.55 -20.16
CA VAL A 112 1.11 -6.25 -18.88
C VAL A 112 0.30 -5.37 -17.93
N PRO A 113 -0.83 -5.87 -17.39
CA PRO A 113 -1.65 -5.08 -16.48
C PRO A 113 -0.95 -4.94 -15.13
N VAL A 114 -0.44 -3.73 -14.87
CA VAL A 114 0.18 -3.35 -13.59
C VAL A 114 -0.65 -2.29 -12.85
N PRO A 115 -0.60 -2.26 -11.51
CA PRO A 115 -1.20 -1.18 -10.74
C PRO A 115 -0.65 0.19 -11.16
N ARG A 116 -1.54 1.17 -11.29
CA ARG A 116 -1.13 2.56 -11.51
C ARG A 116 -0.72 3.17 -10.18
N VAL A 117 0.46 3.80 -10.16
CA VAL A 117 0.92 4.63 -9.04
C VAL A 117 0.10 5.92 -8.99
N LEU A 118 -0.53 6.19 -7.85
CA LEU A 118 -1.38 7.36 -7.60
C LEU A 118 -0.63 8.47 -6.88
N ALA A 119 0.18 8.11 -5.88
CA ALA A 119 1.06 9.01 -5.14
C ALA A 119 2.23 8.23 -4.58
N TRP A 120 3.35 8.89 -4.34
CA TRP A 120 4.52 8.26 -3.71
C TRP A 120 5.44 9.33 -3.12
N SER A 121 6.29 8.94 -2.18
CA SER A 121 7.39 9.75 -1.67
C SER A 121 8.60 8.86 -1.40
N SER A 122 9.79 9.30 -1.81
CA SER A 122 11.08 8.71 -1.42
C SER A 122 11.81 9.50 -0.34
N LYS A 123 11.18 10.55 0.20
CA LYS A 123 11.77 11.39 1.25
C LYS A 123 11.20 11.00 2.61
N SER A 124 12.05 10.44 3.47
CA SER A 124 11.77 10.28 4.90
C SER A 124 12.00 11.62 5.65
N GLY A 125 11.26 11.82 6.74
CA GLY A 125 11.42 12.94 7.68
C GLY A 125 10.89 14.32 7.23
N SER A 126 10.84 14.64 5.93
CA SER A 126 10.43 15.97 5.45
C SER A 126 8.98 16.08 4.98
N GLY A 127 8.28 14.95 4.82
CA GLY A 127 6.88 14.90 4.36
C GLY A 127 5.89 14.75 5.50
N SER A 128 4.61 15.08 5.26
CA SER A 128 3.54 14.94 6.27
C SER A 128 3.38 13.51 6.79
N VAL A 129 3.68 12.51 5.95
CA VAL A 129 3.66 11.09 6.32
C VAL A 129 4.91 10.69 7.12
N GLY A 130 6.04 11.37 6.92
CA GLY A 130 7.30 11.13 7.66
C GLY A 130 8.15 9.95 7.17
N ILE A 131 7.65 9.12 6.25
CA ILE A 131 8.36 7.97 5.69
C ILE A 131 8.12 7.84 4.19
N GLU A 132 8.94 7.04 3.52
CA GLU A 132 8.72 6.62 2.14
C GLU A 132 7.43 5.81 2.00
N TYR A 133 6.73 5.99 0.89
CA TYR A 133 5.53 5.23 0.59
C TYR A 133 5.21 5.21 -0.90
N VAL A 134 4.38 4.25 -1.29
CA VAL A 134 3.72 4.22 -2.60
C VAL A 134 2.23 3.96 -2.40
N ILE A 135 1.38 4.83 -2.94
CA ILE A 135 -0.06 4.61 -3.07
C ILE A 135 -0.36 4.24 -4.51
N MET A 136 -1.09 3.15 -4.72
CA MET A 136 -1.43 2.62 -6.02
C MET A 136 -2.86 2.07 -6.05
N ASP A 137 -3.38 1.85 -7.25
CA ASP A 137 -4.65 1.13 -7.45
C ASP A 137 -4.53 -0.32 -6.95
N VAL A 138 -5.64 -0.92 -6.49
CA VAL A 138 -5.67 -2.38 -6.20
C VAL A 138 -5.51 -3.15 -7.51
N TRP A 139 -4.64 -4.16 -7.52
CA TRP A 139 -4.58 -5.08 -8.65
C TRP A 139 -5.85 -5.93 -8.71
N ARG A 140 -6.61 -5.79 -9.80
CA ARG A 140 -7.72 -6.71 -10.09
C ARG A 140 -7.17 -7.86 -10.92
N ARG A 141 -7.24 -9.09 -10.39
CA ARG A 141 -7.01 -10.30 -11.19
C ARG A 141 -8.05 -10.29 -12.30
N SER A 142 -7.62 -10.24 -13.56
CA SER A 142 -8.55 -10.34 -14.68
C SER A 142 -9.09 -11.77 -14.76
N GLU A 143 -10.41 -11.93 -14.75
CA GLU A 143 -11.08 -13.21 -15.08
C GLU A 143 -10.89 -13.62 -16.56
N ARG A 144 -10.22 -12.77 -17.36
CA ARG A 144 -10.03 -12.96 -18.80
C ARG A 144 -9.13 -14.13 -19.20
N TYR A 145 -8.49 -14.82 -18.26
CA TYR A 145 -7.65 -16.00 -18.55
C TYR A 145 -8.34 -17.35 -18.29
N LEU A 146 -9.62 -17.36 -17.87
CA LEU A 146 -10.38 -18.60 -17.67
C LEU A 146 -11.39 -18.91 -18.79
N GLY A 147 -11.50 -18.05 -19.82
CA GLY A 147 -12.55 -18.15 -20.84
C GLY A 147 -12.13 -18.76 -22.18
N GLN A 148 -10.95 -19.36 -22.32
CA GLN A 148 -10.43 -19.83 -23.63
C GLN A 148 -10.09 -21.33 -23.73
N ASN A 149 -10.44 -22.15 -22.73
CA ASN A 149 -10.18 -23.60 -22.79
C ASN A 149 -11.41 -24.52 -22.96
N ASP A 150 -12.64 -24.00 -22.99
CA ASP A 150 -13.85 -24.84 -23.10
C ASP A 150 -14.50 -24.88 -24.49
N ARG A 151 -13.73 -24.63 -25.57
CA ARG A 151 -14.23 -24.76 -26.96
C ARG A 151 -13.41 -25.68 -27.87
N ALA A 152 -12.55 -26.52 -27.31
CA ALA A 152 -11.82 -27.55 -28.06
C ALA A 152 -12.21 -28.96 -27.57
N SER A 153 -13.51 -29.29 -27.61
CA SER A 153 -14.01 -30.67 -27.47
C SER A 153 -15.48 -30.75 -27.93
N ALA A 154 -15.77 -30.27 -29.14
CA ALA A 154 -17.01 -30.57 -29.85
C ALA A 154 -16.80 -30.32 -31.35
N SER A 155 -16.09 -31.24 -32.00
CA SER A 155 -16.18 -31.51 -33.44
C SER A 155 -15.62 -32.90 -33.72
#